data_AF-A0A9P5VZ03-F1
#
_entry.id   AF-A0A9P5VZ03-F1
#
_cell.length_a   1.000
_cell.length_b   1.000
_cell.length_c   1.000
_cell.angle_alpha   90.00
_cell.angle_beta   90.00
_cell.angle_gamma   90.00
#
_symmetry.space_group_name_H-M   'P 1'
#
loop_
_entity.id
_entity.type
_entity.pdbx_description
1 polymer ?
#
loop_
_entity_poly.entity_id
_entity_poly.type
_entity_poly.pdbx_seq_one_letter_code
_entity_poly.pdbx_strand_id
1 'polypeptide(L)'
;MPDQSVHILARHANALEDVENFGKNDPYVWFTLDLEDKNAHGTTSTKNNAGNNVEWDEVVVLDNYDASRHHNLYVEVFDKEAGLDQIIGYATIPLHQVVSAHNHSLKAKFDLLNTDGKQKGTISLTITIIDSDRSGEAWANDGAEVKGESTDDAKHQDRIGSITRNEKVGDAAAVGAGLALLGIGVKLAKGRGAKKADA
;
A
#
# COMPACT_ATOMS: atom_id res chain seq x y z
N MET A 1 1.69 16.14 22.31
CA MET A 1 1.78 15.15 21.22
C MET A 1 1.13 15.79 20.01
N PRO A 2 1.70 15.71 18.80
CA PRO A 2 0.97 16.14 17.62
C PRO A 2 -0.30 15.28 17.52
N ASP A 3 -1.44 15.95 17.55
CA ASP A 3 -2.80 15.38 17.48
C ASP A 3 -3.33 15.57 16.05
N GLN A 4 -2.45 15.34 15.08
CA GLN A 4 -2.77 15.47 13.66
C GLN A 4 -3.08 14.09 13.09
N SER A 5 -3.96 14.05 12.10
CA SER A 5 -4.29 12.85 11.34
C SER A 5 -4.19 13.11 9.84
N VAL A 6 -3.92 12.04 9.08
CA VAL A 6 -4.01 12.05 7.62
C VAL A 6 -5.29 11.33 7.22
N HIS A 7 -6.21 12.08 6.61
CA HIS A 7 -7.46 11.56 6.07
C HIS A 7 -7.28 11.35 4.57
N ILE A 8 -7.49 10.12 4.11
CA ILE A 8 -7.34 9.71 2.71
C ILE A 8 -8.68 9.24 2.19
N LEU A 9 -9.28 9.99 1.26
CA LEU A 9 -10.36 9.48 0.42
C LEU A 9 -9.75 8.72 -0.75
N ALA A 10 -9.79 7.39 -0.67
CA ALA A 10 -9.45 6.52 -1.78
C ALA A 10 -10.64 6.46 -2.75
N ARG A 11 -10.54 7.12 -3.90
CA ARG A 11 -11.63 7.15 -4.88
C ARG A 11 -11.61 5.94 -5.78
N HIS A 12 -10.62 5.86 -6.64
CA HIS A 12 -10.55 4.81 -7.67
C HIS A 12 -9.12 4.56 -8.12
N ALA A 13 -8.88 3.39 -8.70
CA ALA A 13 -7.67 3.08 -9.44
C ALA A 13 -8.01 2.58 -10.84
N ASN A 14 -7.13 2.87 -11.79
CA ASN A 14 -7.31 2.53 -13.20
C ASN A 14 -6.07 1.84 -13.77
N ALA A 15 -6.32 0.96 -14.75
CA ALA A 15 -5.30 0.23 -15.48
C ALA A 15 -4.28 -0.50 -14.57
N LEU A 16 -4.79 -1.07 -13.47
CA LEU A 16 -4.01 -1.90 -12.56
C LEU A 16 -3.38 -3.09 -13.29
N GLU A 17 -2.28 -3.61 -12.75
CA GLU A 17 -1.71 -4.87 -13.21
C GLU A 17 -2.70 -6.01 -12.93
N ASP A 18 -2.85 -6.91 -13.90
CA ASP A 18 -3.61 -8.13 -13.71
C ASP A 18 -2.66 -9.16 -13.10
N VAL A 19 -2.93 -9.53 -11.85
CA VAL A 19 -2.06 -10.40 -11.06
C VAL A 19 -2.67 -11.77 -10.82
N GLU A 20 -3.96 -11.91 -11.10
CA GLU A 20 -4.72 -13.16 -11.02
C GLU A 20 -4.37 -14.12 -12.17
N ASN A 21 -4.28 -15.40 -11.84
CA ASN A 21 -4.16 -16.45 -12.86
C ASN A 21 -5.54 -16.87 -13.41
N PHE A 22 -6.61 -16.66 -12.63
CA PHE A 22 -7.97 -16.98 -13.03
C PHE A 22 -8.98 -16.05 -12.38
N GLY A 23 -9.77 -15.35 -13.20
CA GLY A 23 -10.79 -14.43 -12.73
C GLY A 23 -10.37 -12.98 -12.96
N LYS A 24 -10.68 -12.12 -11.99
CA LYS A 24 -10.27 -10.72 -11.99
C LYS A 24 -9.83 -10.39 -10.58
N ASN A 25 -8.91 -9.43 -10.46
CA ASN A 25 -8.49 -8.93 -9.17
C ASN A 25 -9.68 -8.53 -8.27
N ASP A 26 -9.48 -8.76 -6.98
CA ASP A 26 -10.24 -8.35 -5.80
C ASP A 26 -9.50 -7.23 -5.04
N PRO A 27 -9.34 -6.02 -5.61
CA PRO A 27 -8.42 -5.03 -5.09
C PRO A 27 -8.87 -4.34 -3.78
N TYR A 28 -7.90 -4.10 -2.90
CA TYR A 28 -7.99 -3.16 -1.77
C TYR A 28 -6.71 -2.34 -1.63
N VAL A 29 -6.77 -1.23 -0.90
CA VAL A 29 -5.61 -0.35 -0.67
C VAL A 29 -5.21 -0.38 0.79
N TRP A 30 -3.91 -0.48 1.03
CA TRP A 30 -3.26 -0.37 2.33
C TRP A 30 -2.42 0.91 2.38
N PHE A 31 -2.59 1.66 3.46
CA PHE A 31 -1.92 2.95 3.68
C PHE A 31 -1.14 2.93 4.99
N THR A 32 0.06 3.50 4.99
CA THR A 32 0.83 3.79 6.22
C THR A 32 1.65 5.05 6.10
N LEU A 33 1.97 5.66 7.24
CA LEU A 33 2.96 6.74 7.38
C LEU A 33 4.35 6.20 7.75
N ASP A 34 4.45 4.96 8.21
CA ASP A 34 5.67 4.31 8.66
C ASP A 34 5.68 2.82 8.24
N LEU A 35 6.62 2.45 7.38
CA LEU A 35 6.76 1.06 6.91
C LEU A 35 7.24 0.10 8.00
N GLU A 36 7.85 0.62 9.07
CA GLU A 36 8.42 -0.15 10.18
C GLU A 36 7.38 -0.36 11.31
N ASP A 37 6.41 0.55 11.47
CA ASP A 37 5.30 0.40 12.42
C ASP A 37 4.14 -0.41 11.82
N LYS A 38 4.07 -1.68 12.22
CA LYS A 38 3.07 -2.64 11.73
C LYS A 38 1.64 -2.32 12.16
N ASN A 39 1.45 -1.52 13.21
CA ASN A 39 0.12 -1.23 13.75
C ASN A 39 -0.42 0.10 13.24
N ALA A 40 0.42 0.95 12.64
CA ALA A 40 0.06 2.28 12.17
C ALA A 40 -0.38 2.28 10.70
N HIS A 41 -1.41 1.48 10.38
CA HIS A 41 -1.93 1.37 9.02
C HIS A 41 -3.45 1.43 8.96
N GLY A 42 -3.97 1.71 7.77
CA GLY A 42 -5.39 1.67 7.46
C GLY A 42 -5.64 1.08 6.08
N THR A 43 -6.81 0.48 5.88
CA THR A 43 -7.17 -0.18 4.61
C THR A 43 -8.55 0.24 4.13
N THR A 44 -8.77 0.20 2.81
CA THR A 44 -10.12 0.18 2.25
C THR A 44 -10.75 -1.21 2.38
N SER A 45 -12.03 -1.31 2.08
CA SER A 45 -12.68 -2.59 1.80
C SER A 45 -12.15 -3.21 0.51
N THR A 46 -12.20 -4.54 0.45
CA THR A 46 -11.94 -5.32 -0.77
C THR A 46 -13.10 -5.19 -1.74
N LYS A 47 -12.79 -4.98 -3.03
CA LYS A 47 -13.79 -4.96 -4.11
C LYS A 47 -13.69 -6.24 -4.94
N ASN A 48 -14.55 -7.21 -4.64
CA ASN A 48 -14.52 -8.51 -5.31
C ASN A 48 -14.83 -8.39 -6.81
N ASN A 49 -14.03 -9.06 -7.63
CA ASN A 49 -14.11 -9.24 -9.07
C ASN A 49 -14.17 -7.90 -9.84
N ALA A 50 -13.48 -6.89 -9.31
CA ALA A 50 -13.43 -5.55 -9.92
C ALA A 50 -12.48 -5.53 -11.14
N GLY A 51 -11.40 -6.31 -11.10
CA GLY A 51 -10.39 -6.34 -12.14
C GLY A 51 -9.51 -5.10 -12.14
N ASN A 52 -9.17 -4.61 -13.33
CA ASN A 52 -8.11 -3.60 -13.48
C ASN A 52 -8.57 -2.15 -13.30
N ASN A 53 -9.86 -1.90 -13.10
CA ASN A 53 -10.42 -0.59 -12.75
C ASN A 53 -11.39 -0.78 -11.58
N VAL A 54 -11.20 -0.01 -10.51
CA VAL A 54 -11.93 -0.18 -9.25
C VAL A 54 -12.26 1.17 -8.65
N GLU A 55 -13.44 1.27 -8.04
CA GLU A 55 -13.88 2.41 -7.23
C GLU A 55 -14.09 1.93 -5.78
N TRP A 56 -13.53 2.66 -4.83
CA TRP A 56 -13.74 2.46 -3.39
C TRP A 56 -14.64 3.56 -2.81
N ASP A 57 -14.30 4.83 -3.09
CA ASP A 57 -14.91 6.02 -2.49
C ASP A 57 -14.99 5.93 -0.95
N GLU A 58 -13.89 5.49 -0.34
CA GLU A 58 -13.78 5.23 1.09
C GLU A 58 -12.77 6.15 1.76
N VAL A 59 -13.07 6.60 2.97
CA VAL A 59 -12.17 7.40 3.79
C VAL A 59 -11.40 6.49 4.74
N VAL A 60 -10.08 6.55 4.67
CA VAL A 60 -9.15 5.93 5.61
C VAL A 60 -8.49 7.03 6.44
N VAL A 61 -8.38 6.82 7.76
CA VAL A 61 -7.75 7.77 8.69
C VAL A 61 -6.50 7.14 9.27
N LEU A 62 -5.38 7.86 9.19
CA LEU A 62 -4.13 7.52 9.86
C LEU A 62 -3.86 8.55 10.96
N ASP A 63 -3.95 8.12 12.22
CA ASP A 63 -3.72 8.96 13.39
C ASP A 63 -2.21 9.16 13.66
N ASN A 64 -1.91 10.09 14.59
CA ASN A 64 -0.55 10.36 15.07
C ASN A 64 0.41 10.83 13.96
N TYR A 65 -0.09 11.61 13.00
CA TYR A 65 0.76 12.28 12.03
C TYR A 65 1.71 13.28 12.72
N ASP A 66 2.94 13.32 12.25
CA ASP A 66 4.02 14.15 12.79
C ASP A 66 4.91 14.54 11.61
N ALA A 67 4.83 15.79 11.17
CA ALA A 67 5.56 16.27 10.01
C ALA A 67 7.10 16.16 10.15
N SER A 68 7.62 16.02 11.38
CA SER A 68 9.05 15.83 11.62
C SER A 68 9.52 14.38 11.39
N ARG A 69 8.59 13.43 11.36
CA ARG A 69 8.86 11.98 11.21
C ARG A 69 8.27 11.39 9.93
N HIS A 70 7.06 11.82 9.59
CA HIS A 70 6.25 11.28 8.52
C HIS A 70 6.37 12.18 7.30
N HIS A 71 7.34 11.89 6.44
CA HIS A 71 7.58 12.64 5.21
C HIS A 71 6.84 12.07 4.00
N ASN A 72 6.45 10.80 4.06
CA ASN A 72 5.83 10.07 2.97
C ASN A 72 4.57 9.36 3.46
N LEU A 73 3.57 9.27 2.58
CA LEU A 73 2.48 8.31 2.65
C LEU A 73 2.82 7.16 1.72
N TYR A 74 2.85 5.95 2.25
CA TYR A 74 3.06 4.73 1.46
C TYR A 74 1.71 4.13 1.13
N VAL A 75 1.52 3.83 -0.16
CA VAL A 75 0.29 3.28 -0.72
C VAL A 75 0.63 1.94 -1.35
N GLU A 76 -0.05 0.88 -0.94
CA GLU A 76 0.10 -0.48 -1.46
C GLU A 76 -1.28 -0.98 -1.90
N VAL A 77 -1.43 -1.33 -3.18
CA VAL A 77 -2.66 -1.92 -3.72
C VAL A 77 -2.47 -3.43 -3.77
N PHE A 78 -3.33 -4.16 -3.10
CA PHE A 78 -3.29 -5.61 -2.99
C PHE A 78 -4.49 -6.24 -3.68
N ASP A 79 -4.27 -7.45 -4.15
CA ASP A 79 -5.30 -8.39 -4.56
C ASP A 79 -5.66 -9.31 -3.39
N LYS A 80 -6.94 -9.47 -3.09
CA LYS A 80 -7.39 -10.35 -2.03
C LYS A 80 -7.42 -11.79 -2.54
N GLU A 81 -6.59 -12.65 -1.96
CA GLU A 81 -6.59 -14.07 -2.29
C GLU A 81 -7.04 -14.95 -1.11
N ALA A 82 -7.34 -16.22 -1.41
CA ALA A 82 -7.59 -17.23 -0.38
C ALA A 82 -6.32 -17.56 0.43
N GLY A 83 -5.15 -17.37 -0.17
CA GLY A 83 -3.83 -17.58 0.42
C GLY A 83 -3.22 -16.29 0.98
N LEU A 84 -2.03 -15.96 0.48
CA LEU A 84 -1.40 -14.67 0.75
C LEU A 84 -1.88 -13.66 -0.29
N ASP A 85 -2.32 -12.49 0.16
CA ASP A 85 -2.73 -11.42 -0.73
C ASP A 85 -1.56 -10.99 -1.61
N GLN A 86 -1.80 -10.83 -2.92
CA GLN A 86 -0.77 -10.51 -3.89
C GLN A 86 -0.67 -9.00 -4.12
N ILE A 87 0.53 -8.44 -4.09
CA ILE A 87 0.71 -7.03 -4.42
C ILE A 87 0.44 -6.75 -5.92
N ILE A 88 -0.45 -5.80 -6.21
CA ILE A 88 -0.77 -5.32 -7.56
C ILE A 88 0.17 -4.17 -7.95
N GLY A 89 0.37 -3.22 -7.04
CA GLY A 89 1.21 -2.06 -7.28
C GLY A 89 1.32 -1.17 -6.05
N TYR A 90 2.24 -0.21 -6.08
CA TYR A 90 2.54 0.64 -4.94
C TYR A 90 2.93 2.06 -5.38
N ALA A 91 2.83 3.01 -4.46
CA ALA A 91 3.34 4.36 -4.64
C ALA A 91 3.85 4.92 -3.32
N THR A 92 4.94 5.69 -3.38
CA THR A 92 5.37 6.55 -2.28
C THR A 92 4.99 7.98 -2.61
N ILE A 93 4.16 8.59 -1.78
CA ILE A 93 3.64 9.94 -1.98
C ILE A 93 4.31 10.87 -0.95
N PRO A 94 5.21 11.78 -1.37
CA PRO A 94 5.78 12.76 -0.46
C PRO A 94 4.68 13.66 0.11
N LEU A 95 4.56 13.78 1.43
CA LEU A 95 3.49 14.55 2.08
C LEU A 95 3.70 16.07 2.02
N HIS A 96 4.90 16.54 1.66
CA HIS A 96 5.18 17.97 1.52
C HIS A 96 4.27 18.66 0.49
N GLN A 97 3.83 17.95 -0.56
CA GLN A 97 2.88 18.46 -1.55
C GLN A 97 1.48 18.68 -0.95
N VAL A 98 1.09 17.86 0.03
CA VAL A 98 -0.18 18.01 0.77
C VAL A 98 -0.06 19.16 1.76
N VAL A 99 1.05 19.22 2.50
CA VAL A 99 1.34 20.32 3.45
C VAL A 99 1.36 21.67 2.73
N SER A 100 1.87 21.73 1.50
CA SER A 100 1.97 22.97 0.72
C SER A 100 0.67 23.33 -0.02
N ALA A 101 -0.26 22.38 -0.15
CA ALA A 101 -1.53 22.61 -0.82
C ALA A 101 -2.47 23.49 0.03
N HIS A 102 -3.42 24.13 -0.63
CA HIS A 102 -4.43 24.94 0.05
C HIS A 102 -5.20 24.08 1.07
N ASN A 103 -5.40 24.63 2.28
CA ASN A 103 -6.04 23.94 3.41
C ASN A 103 -5.39 22.62 3.84
N HIS A 104 -4.13 22.38 3.44
CA HIS A 104 -3.44 21.10 3.63
C HIS A 104 -4.19 19.92 3.02
N SER A 105 -4.80 20.16 1.86
CA SER A 105 -5.58 19.16 1.17
C SER A 105 -5.26 19.10 -0.31
N LEU A 106 -5.06 17.89 -0.82
CA LEU A 106 -4.67 17.63 -2.18
C LEU A 106 -5.52 16.52 -2.80
N LYS A 107 -6.22 16.88 -3.87
CA LYS A 107 -6.92 15.94 -4.75
C LYS A 107 -6.06 15.66 -5.97
N ALA A 108 -5.48 14.47 -6.04
CA ALA A 108 -4.50 14.15 -7.08
C ALA A 108 -4.57 12.70 -7.57
N LYS A 109 -4.06 12.51 -8.79
CA LYS A 109 -3.81 11.21 -9.41
C LYS A 109 -2.32 10.87 -9.35
N PHE A 110 -2.01 9.70 -8.79
CA PHE A 110 -0.66 9.21 -8.58
C PHE A 110 -0.39 8.00 -9.49
N ASP A 111 0.86 7.88 -9.95
CA ASP A 111 1.29 6.69 -10.69
C ASP A 111 1.58 5.56 -9.71
N LEU A 112 1.13 4.36 -10.05
CA LEU A 112 1.51 3.15 -9.34
C LEU A 112 2.70 2.51 -10.05
N LEU A 113 3.64 2.00 -9.27
CA LEU A 113 4.71 1.13 -9.72
C LEU A 113 4.30 -0.32 -9.46
N ASN A 114 4.64 -1.23 -10.37
CA ASN A 114 4.52 -2.65 -10.13
C ASN A 114 5.74 -3.20 -9.39
N THR A 115 5.75 -4.51 -9.11
CA THR A 115 6.83 -5.19 -8.36
C THR A 115 8.22 -5.10 -9.02
N ASP A 116 8.28 -4.87 -10.34
CA ASP A 116 9.52 -4.60 -11.08
C ASP A 116 9.98 -3.12 -10.99
N GLY A 117 9.23 -2.26 -10.29
CA GLY A 117 9.48 -0.82 -10.23
C GLY A 117 9.05 -0.05 -11.47
N LYS A 118 8.24 -0.65 -12.36
CA LYS A 118 7.76 0.00 -13.59
C LYS A 118 6.40 0.62 -13.37
N GLN A 119 6.17 1.79 -13.96
CA GLN A 119 4.86 2.45 -13.88
C GLN A 119 3.77 1.58 -14.54
N LYS A 120 2.75 1.22 -13.76
CA LYS A 120 1.61 0.43 -14.18
C LYS A 120 0.37 0.83 -13.38
N GLY A 121 -0.56 1.50 -14.06
CA GLY A 121 -1.80 1.97 -13.46
C GLY A 121 -1.63 3.28 -12.69
N THR A 122 -2.77 3.74 -12.17
CA THR A 122 -2.86 4.99 -11.41
C THR A 122 -3.89 4.86 -10.30
N ILE A 123 -3.72 5.65 -9.23
CA ILE A 123 -4.69 5.77 -8.15
C ILE A 123 -5.08 7.25 -7.94
N SER A 124 -6.38 7.50 -7.75
CA SER A 124 -6.95 8.81 -7.45
C SER A 124 -7.26 8.91 -5.97
N LEU A 125 -6.61 9.86 -5.29
CA LEU A 125 -6.77 10.09 -3.87
C LEU A 125 -7.12 11.56 -3.60
N THR A 126 -7.88 11.80 -2.55
CA THR A 126 -7.87 13.10 -1.86
C THR A 126 -7.21 12.89 -0.50
N ILE A 127 -6.11 13.58 -0.25
CA ILE A 127 -5.33 13.48 1.00
C ILE A 127 -5.47 14.80 1.74
N THR A 128 -5.92 14.78 2.99
CA THR A 128 -6.02 15.95 3.86
C THR A 128 -5.26 15.70 5.15
N ILE A 129 -4.45 16.68 5.57
CA ILE A 129 -3.84 16.69 6.90
C ILE A 129 -4.72 17.56 7.79
N ILE A 130 -5.30 16.92 8.80
CA ILE A 130 -6.19 17.58 9.77
C ILE A 130 -5.44 17.78 11.07
N ASP A 131 -5.52 19.00 11.58
CA ASP A 131 -5.13 19.32 12.95
C ASP A 131 -6.30 19.05 13.88
N SER A 132 -6.03 18.69 15.13
CA SER A 132 -7.10 18.42 16.11
C SER A 132 -8.06 19.58 16.36
N ASP A 133 -7.67 20.81 16.04
CA ASP A 133 -8.51 22.00 16.09
C ASP A 133 -9.35 22.24 14.82
N ARG A 134 -9.13 21.48 13.73
CA ARG A 134 -9.80 21.63 12.40
C ARG A 134 -10.72 20.46 12.02
N SER A 135 -11.16 19.66 12.98
CA SER A 135 -11.95 18.42 12.79
C SER A 135 -13.31 18.55 12.08
N GLY A 136 -13.77 19.76 11.70
CA GLY A 136 -15.08 20.01 11.10
C GLY A 136 -15.13 20.36 9.60
N GLU A 137 -14.00 20.62 8.93
CA GLU A 137 -14.00 21.32 7.62
C GLU A 137 -13.39 20.53 6.44
N ALA A 138 -12.94 19.28 6.65
CA ALA A 138 -11.79 18.75 5.91
C ALA A 138 -12.07 17.92 4.63
N TRP A 139 -13.31 17.81 4.15
CA TRP A 139 -13.63 16.87 3.05
C TRP A 139 -14.09 17.53 1.74
N ALA A 140 -14.25 18.86 1.72
CA ALA A 140 -14.66 19.59 0.53
C ALA A 140 -13.43 20.03 -0.29
N ASN A 141 -12.87 19.12 -1.08
CA ASN A 141 -11.98 19.53 -2.18
C ASN A 141 -12.80 19.67 -3.45
N ASP A 142 -13.28 20.88 -3.69
CA ASP A 142 -13.91 21.29 -4.96
C ASP A 142 -12.87 21.53 -6.08
N GLY A 143 -11.59 21.52 -5.73
CA GLY A 143 -10.47 21.61 -6.65
C GLY A 143 -10.49 20.53 -7.75
N ALA A 144 -9.92 20.90 -8.91
CA ALA A 144 -9.67 19.95 -9.98
C ALA A 144 -8.66 18.89 -9.52
N GLU A 145 -8.83 17.65 -10.01
CA GLU A 145 -7.82 16.62 -9.80
C GLU A 145 -6.55 17.01 -10.55
N VAL A 146 -5.43 17.12 -9.82
CA VAL A 146 -4.12 17.40 -10.39
C VAL A 146 -3.29 16.13 -10.54
N LYS A 147 -2.18 16.21 -11.28
CA LYS A 147 -1.16 15.16 -11.27
C LYS A 147 -0.36 15.27 -9.97
N GLY A 148 -0.39 14.21 -9.16
CA GLY A 148 0.39 14.14 -7.93
C GLY A 148 1.79 13.61 -8.17
N GLU A 149 2.70 13.93 -7.26
CA GLU A 149 4.07 13.42 -7.29
C GLU A 149 4.16 12.09 -6.54
N SER A 150 4.78 11.10 -7.19
CA SER A 150 5.17 9.82 -6.59
C SER A 150 6.67 9.65 -6.73
N THR A 151 7.34 9.21 -5.67
CA THR A 151 8.79 9.03 -5.65
C THR A 151 9.14 7.55 -5.59
N ASP A 152 10.32 7.23 -6.11
CA ASP A 152 10.95 5.96 -5.82
C ASP A 152 11.62 6.02 -4.43
N ASP A 153 11.19 5.14 -3.52
CA ASP A 153 11.75 5.02 -2.17
C ASP A 153 12.32 3.62 -1.97
N ALA A 154 13.63 3.54 -1.73
CA ALA A 154 14.33 2.26 -1.65
C ALA A 154 13.81 1.36 -0.51
N LYS A 155 13.38 1.94 0.62
CA LYS A 155 12.81 1.14 1.72
C LYS A 155 11.47 0.53 1.32
N HIS A 156 10.65 1.30 0.61
CA HIS A 156 9.38 0.81 0.07
C HIS A 156 9.63 -0.30 -0.96
N GLN A 157 10.55 -0.10 -1.91
CA GLN A 157 10.93 -1.14 -2.88
C GLN A 157 11.41 -2.43 -2.21
N ASP A 158 12.30 -2.32 -1.21
CA ASP A 158 12.81 -3.48 -0.45
C ASP A 158 11.68 -4.23 0.27
N ARG A 159 10.70 -3.50 0.81
CA ARG A 159 9.51 -4.07 1.43
C ARG A 159 8.65 -4.80 0.41
N ILE A 160 8.33 -4.19 -0.73
CA ILE A 160 7.55 -4.81 -1.81
C ILE A 160 8.25 -6.09 -2.28
N GLY A 161 9.56 -6.04 -2.52
CA GLY A 161 10.35 -7.22 -2.88
C GLY A 161 10.40 -8.30 -1.79
N SER A 162 10.27 -7.94 -0.52
CA SER A 162 10.11 -8.92 0.59
C SER A 162 8.74 -9.58 0.56
N ILE A 163 7.67 -8.80 0.37
CA ILE A 163 6.29 -9.28 0.28
C ILE A 163 6.15 -10.26 -0.89
N THR A 164 6.55 -9.86 -2.10
CA THR A 164 6.48 -10.72 -3.30
C THR A 164 7.30 -12.01 -3.18
N ARG A 165 8.44 -11.98 -2.47
CA ARG A 165 9.20 -13.22 -2.19
C ARG A 165 8.45 -14.14 -1.23
N ASN A 166 7.79 -13.59 -0.22
CA ASN A 166 7.03 -14.37 0.74
C ASN A 166 5.76 -14.96 0.12
N GLU A 167 5.08 -14.24 -0.76
CA GLU A 167 3.98 -14.75 -1.61
C GLU A 167 4.44 -16.02 -2.36
N LYS A 168 5.53 -15.91 -3.15
CA LYS A 168 6.08 -17.02 -3.94
C LYS A 168 6.48 -18.24 -3.10
N VAL A 169 7.01 -18.01 -1.89
CA VAL A 169 7.35 -19.10 -0.97
C VAL A 169 6.09 -19.71 -0.35
N GLY A 170 5.10 -18.88 -0.02
CA GLY A 170 3.79 -19.30 0.49
C GLY A 170 3.05 -20.19 -0.49
N ASP A 171 3.01 -19.84 -1.78
CA ASP A 171 2.39 -20.67 -2.82
C ASP A 171 3.10 -22.01 -2.99
N ALA A 172 4.43 -21.99 -3.00
CA ALA A 172 5.23 -23.22 -3.06
C ALA A 172 5.01 -24.09 -1.81
N ALA A 173 4.77 -23.49 -0.65
CA ALA A 173 4.46 -24.18 0.60
C ALA A 173 3.00 -24.64 0.67
N ALA A 174 2.03 -23.93 0.07
CA ALA A 174 0.62 -24.31 0.04
C ALA A 174 0.37 -25.63 -0.72
N VAL A 175 1.26 -25.96 -1.67
CA VAL A 175 1.29 -27.28 -2.34
C VAL A 175 1.79 -28.40 -1.38
N GLY A 176 2.29 -28.09 -0.17
CA GLY A 176 2.87 -29.06 0.77
C GLY A 176 2.50 -28.97 2.27
N ALA A 177 2.23 -27.80 2.85
CA ALA A 177 1.77 -27.57 4.22
C ALA A 177 1.51 -26.07 4.44
N GLY A 178 0.29 -25.71 4.87
CA GLY A 178 -0.15 -24.32 5.02
C GLY A 178 0.61 -23.53 6.09
N LEU A 179 1.00 -22.29 5.76
CA LEU A 179 1.49 -21.28 6.69
C LEU A 179 0.91 -19.91 6.32
N ALA A 180 0.21 -19.28 7.27
CA ALA A 180 -0.21 -17.89 7.21
C ALA A 180 0.97 -16.99 7.59
N LEU A 181 1.36 -16.07 6.70
CA LEU A 181 2.47 -15.14 6.92
C LEU A 181 2.08 -13.68 6.70
N LEU A 182 0.99 -13.25 7.34
CA LEU A 182 0.89 -11.85 7.75
C LEU A 182 1.77 -11.66 9.00
N GLY A 183 3.09 -11.65 8.79
CA GLY A 183 4.05 -11.53 9.88
C GLY A 183 5.46 -11.92 9.46
N ILE A 184 6.22 -10.94 8.96
CA ILE A 184 7.67 -11.01 8.66
C ILE A 184 8.40 -11.88 9.69
N GLY A 185 8.89 -13.06 9.30
CA GLY A 185 9.72 -13.89 10.18
C GLY A 185 9.85 -15.39 9.92
N VAL A 186 9.85 -15.91 8.68
CA VAL A 186 10.40 -17.27 8.47
C VAL A 186 11.89 -17.16 8.19
N LYS A 187 12.71 -17.39 9.21
CA LYS A 187 14.12 -17.76 8.99
C LYS A 187 14.12 -19.10 8.26
N LEU A 188 14.33 -19.09 6.94
CA LEU A 188 14.65 -20.30 6.20
C LEU A 188 15.91 -20.92 6.83
N ALA A 189 15.74 -22.02 7.56
CA ALA A 189 16.86 -22.78 8.07
C ALA A 189 17.65 -23.31 6.87
N LYS A 190 18.84 -22.78 6.65
CA LYS A 190 19.78 -23.27 5.64
C LYS A 190 20.19 -24.69 6.04
N GLY A 191 19.51 -25.67 5.49
CA GLY A 191 19.87 -27.09 5.62
C GLY A 191 21.28 -27.29 5.09
N ARG A 192 22.25 -27.41 5.99
CA ARG A 192 23.56 -27.96 5.65
C ARG A 192 23.33 -29.41 5.28
N GLY A 193 23.48 -29.73 4.00
CA GLY A 193 23.58 -31.10 3.53
C GLY A 193 24.69 -31.82 4.28
N ALA A 194 24.31 -32.76 5.14
CA ALA A 194 25.23 -33.73 5.71
C ALA A 194 25.68 -34.64 4.57
N LYS A 195 26.91 -34.41 4.10
CA LYS A 195 27.62 -35.35 3.22
C LYS A 195 27.86 -36.61 4.06
N LYS A 196 27.19 -37.71 3.71
CA LYS A 196 27.54 -39.04 4.21
C LYS A 196 29.01 -39.29 3.84
N ALA A 197 29.84 -39.53 4.84
CA ALA A 197 31.14 -40.13 4.66
C ALA A 197 30.96 -41.63 4.91
N ASP A 198 31.13 -42.41 3.85
CA ASP A 198 31.40 -43.84 3.94
C ASP A 198 32.88 -44.02 4.32
N ALA A 199 33.15 -44.65 5.47
CA ALA A 199 34.31 -45.48 5.81
C ALA A 199 34.27 -45.88 7.29
#